data_AF-A0A4Y2V418-F1
#
_entry.id   AF-A0A4Y2V418-F1
#
_cell.length_a   1.000
_cell.length_b   1.000
_cell.length_c   1.000
_cell.angle_alpha   90.00
_cell.angle_beta   90.00
_cell.angle_gamma   90.00
#
_symmetry.space_group_name_H-M   'P 1'
#
loop_
_entity.id
_entity.type
_entity.pdbx_description
1 polymer ?
#
loop_
_entity_poly.entity_id
_entity_poly.type
_entity_poly.pdbx_seq_one_letter_code
_entity_poly.pdbx_strand_id
1 'polypeptide(L)'
;MGHLELTVKYTNIQKDYNIIEGNLRLLKLILSTPLFVILLGSLFNLYVVLTYSLHEKFPPCMIVELVVNTFTGIGIILFLIICSSKIPENMLKIKETASLLIDKYQLNIMNRGKAISVLDRLEKKNVIYLSACGMIDFKKSLLLTAFGSLFTYGLLILNLN
;
A
#
# COMPACT_ATOMS: atom_id res chain seq x y z
N MET A 1 -28.29 6.92 32.12
CA MET A 1 -27.52 7.90 31.34
C MET A 1 -26.45 7.26 30.44
N GLY A 2 -25.57 6.38 30.93
CA GLY A 2 -24.40 5.90 30.17
C GLY A 2 -24.64 5.01 28.94
N HIS A 3 -25.82 4.40 28.76
CA HIS A 3 -26.10 3.54 27.60
C HIS A 3 -26.35 4.35 26.30
N LEU A 4 -26.89 5.56 26.41
CA LEU A 4 -27.16 6.43 25.25
C LEU A 4 -25.84 7.01 24.70
N GLU A 5 -24.95 7.42 25.61
CA GLU A 5 -23.67 8.04 25.29
C GLU A 5 -22.71 7.08 24.58
N LEU A 6 -22.65 5.82 25.04
CA LEU A 6 -21.92 4.75 24.36
C LEU A 6 -22.47 4.51 22.95
N THR A 7 -23.79 4.44 22.80
CA THR A 7 -24.43 4.17 21.50
C THR A 7 -24.12 5.27 20.49
N VAL A 8 -24.18 6.55 20.91
CA VAL A 8 -23.82 7.70 20.08
C VAL A 8 -22.34 7.64 19.65
N LYS A 9 -21.44 7.29 20.58
CA LYS A 9 -20.00 7.16 20.31
C LYS A 9 -19.70 6.07 19.26
N TYR A 10 -20.34 4.90 19.36
CA TYR A 10 -20.17 3.82 18.37
C TYR A 10 -20.72 4.19 16.99
N THR A 11 -21.88 4.86 16.94
CA THR A 11 -22.44 5.32 15.65
C THR A 11 -21.57 6.36 14.97
N ASN A 12 -20.87 7.21 15.73
CA ASN A 12 -19.93 8.17 15.17
C ASN A 12 -18.68 7.46 14.62
N ILE A 13 -18.08 6.53 15.37
CA ILE A 13 -16.93 5.74 14.91
C ILE A 13 -17.26 4.98 13.61
N GLN A 14 -18.47 4.42 13.50
CA GLN A 14 -18.91 3.74 12.27
C GLN A 14 -19.06 4.70 11.09
N LYS A 15 -19.60 5.90 11.32
CA LYS A 15 -19.71 6.94 10.28
C LYS A 15 -18.34 7.39 9.81
N ASP A 16 -17.42 7.68 10.74
CA ASP A 16 -16.06 8.10 10.43
C ASP A 16 -15.32 7.03 9.62
N TYR A 17 -15.46 5.75 10.02
CA TYR A 17 -14.87 4.65 9.27
C TYR A 17 -15.47 4.51 7.86
N ASN A 18 -16.79 4.66 7.70
CA ASN A 18 -17.43 4.62 6.38
C ASN A 18 -16.95 5.77 5.48
N ILE A 19 -16.72 6.97 6.04
CA ILE A 19 -16.16 8.11 5.31
C ILE A 19 -14.72 7.81 4.89
N ILE A 20 -13.89 7.31 5.82
CA ILE A 20 -12.51 6.91 5.53
C ILE A 20 -12.49 5.86 4.41
N GLU A 21 -13.31 4.81 4.52
CA GLU A 21 -13.41 3.75 3.51
C GLU A 21 -13.84 4.30 2.15
N GLY A 22 -14.85 5.17 2.11
CA GLY A 22 -15.31 5.83 0.89
C GLY A 22 -14.20 6.64 0.22
N ASN A 23 -13.51 7.46 1.00
CA ASN A 23 -12.35 8.23 0.54
C ASN A 23 -11.23 7.31 0.05
N LEU A 24 -11.03 6.17 0.69
CA LEU A 24 -10.00 5.20 0.31
C LEU A 24 -10.32 4.48 -1.00
N ARG A 25 -11.60 4.17 -1.26
CA ARG A 25 -12.06 3.63 -2.55
C ARG A 25 -11.92 4.65 -3.67
N LEU A 26 -12.31 5.90 -3.41
CA LEU A 26 -12.13 7.00 -4.37
C LEU A 26 -10.65 7.23 -4.66
N LEU A 27 -9.82 7.27 -3.62
CA LEU A 27 -8.38 7.39 -3.74
C LEU A 27 -7.82 6.24 -4.56
N LYS A 28 -8.18 4.99 -4.27
CA LYS A 28 -7.75 3.83 -5.08
C LYS A 28 -8.13 3.99 -6.56
N LEU A 29 -9.36 4.42 -6.84
CA LEU A 29 -9.85 4.56 -8.21
C LEU A 29 -9.08 5.64 -8.99
N ILE A 30 -8.81 6.78 -8.34
CA ILE A 30 -8.09 7.91 -8.94
C ILE A 30 -6.59 7.61 -9.07
N LEU A 31 -5.99 7.00 -8.04
CA LEU A 31 -4.55 6.77 -7.98
C LEU A 31 -4.10 5.50 -8.70
N SER A 32 -4.98 4.53 -8.93
CA SER A 32 -4.63 3.24 -9.57
C SER A 32 -3.86 3.41 -10.88
N THR A 33 -4.34 4.27 -11.77
CA THR A 33 -3.72 4.56 -13.07
C THR A 33 -2.39 5.32 -12.95
N PRO A 34 -2.31 6.48 -12.28
CA PRO A 34 -1.04 7.20 -12.15
C PRO A 34 0.02 6.41 -11.36
N LEU A 35 -0.38 5.62 -10.35
CA LEU A 35 0.55 4.73 -9.63
C LEU A 35 1.18 3.70 -10.57
N PHE A 36 0.40 3.14 -11.49
CA PHE A 36 0.92 2.19 -12.47
C PHE A 36 1.92 2.85 -13.44
N VAL A 37 1.60 4.04 -13.95
CA VAL A 37 2.48 4.80 -14.86
C VAL A 37 3.77 5.20 -14.17
N ILE A 38 3.71 5.68 -12.93
CA ILE A 38 4.88 6.08 -12.14
C ILE A 38 5.77 4.85 -11.85
N LEU A 39 5.17 3.72 -11.48
CA LEU A 39 5.90 2.48 -11.22
C LEU A 39 6.62 2.00 -12.49
N LEU A 40 5.90 1.96 -13.62
CA LEU A 40 6.45 1.52 -14.89
C LEU A 40 7.57 2.46 -15.37
N GLY A 41 7.36 3.78 -15.28
CA GLY A 41 8.37 4.78 -15.65
C GLY A 41 9.61 4.68 -14.78
N SER A 42 9.45 4.46 -13.47
CA SER A 42 10.60 4.29 -12.58
C SER A 42 11.38 2.99 -12.87
N LEU A 43 10.68 1.88 -13.12
CA LEU A 43 11.33 0.62 -13.53
C LEU A 43 12.06 0.80 -14.86
N PHE A 44 11.43 1.44 -15.85
CA PHE A 44 12.05 1.72 -17.14
C PHE A 44 13.31 2.57 -16.98
N ASN A 45 13.26 3.63 -16.16
CA ASN A 45 14.45 4.44 -15.85
C ASN A 45 15.57 3.58 -15.24
N LEU A 46 15.26 2.68 -14.31
CA LEU A 46 16.26 1.79 -13.72
C LEU A 46 16.87 0.83 -14.75
N TYR A 47 16.07 0.31 -15.68
CA TYR A 47 16.57 -0.52 -16.79
C TYR A 47 17.47 0.24 -17.76
N VAL A 48 17.10 1.48 -18.09
CA VAL A 48 17.90 2.37 -18.94
C VAL A 48 19.23 2.63 -18.26
N VAL A 49 19.22 3.03 -16.98
CA VAL A 49 20.45 3.25 -16.20
C VAL A 49 21.31 1.98 -16.16
N LEU A 50 20.72 0.82 -15.91
CA LEU A 50 21.43 -0.46 -15.88
C LEU A 50 22.11 -0.77 -17.22
N THR A 51 21.39 -0.61 -18.34
CA THR A 51 21.92 -0.83 -19.68
C THR A 51 23.05 0.14 -20.00
N TYR A 52 22.87 1.42 -19.68
CA TYR A 52 23.92 2.43 -19.87
C TYR A 52 25.13 2.11 -19.02
N SER A 53 24.97 1.77 -17.73
CA SER A 53 26.06 1.49 -16.78
C SER A 53 26.99 0.35 -17.23
N LEU A 54 26.48 -0.55 -18.08
CA LEU A 54 27.24 -1.69 -18.62
C LEU A 54 28.10 -1.34 -19.84
N HIS A 55 27.92 -0.16 -20.45
CA HIS A 55 28.78 0.29 -21.54
C HIS A 55 30.05 1.00 -21.03
N GLU A 56 31.23 0.50 -21.39
CA GLU A 56 32.53 0.81 -20.75
C GLU A 56 33.06 2.27 -20.80
N LYS A 57 32.43 3.21 -21.53
CA LYS A 57 32.99 4.55 -21.76
C LYS A 57 32.00 5.67 -21.44
N PHE A 58 32.26 6.41 -20.35
CA PHE A 58 31.41 7.53 -19.93
C PHE A 58 32.16 8.86 -19.79
N PRO A 59 31.54 9.97 -20.22
CA PRO A 59 31.90 11.30 -19.74
C PRO A 59 31.52 11.45 -18.24
N PRO A 60 32.34 12.14 -17.43
CA PRO A 60 32.06 12.34 -16.00
C PRO A 60 30.70 13.02 -15.69
N CYS A 61 30.20 13.86 -16.60
CA CYS A 61 28.91 14.53 -16.44
C CYS A 61 27.72 13.57 -16.49
N MET A 62 27.79 12.50 -17.29
CA MET A 62 26.73 11.49 -17.38
C MET A 62 26.64 10.62 -16.12
N ILE A 63 27.76 10.41 -15.42
CA ILE A 63 27.79 9.62 -14.17
C ILE A 63 26.90 10.27 -13.10
N VAL A 64 26.96 11.59 -12.95
CA VAL A 64 26.16 12.31 -11.94
C VAL A 64 24.67 12.20 -12.27
N GLU A 65 24.28 12.37 -13.53
CA GLU A 65 22.90 12.24 -13.98
C GLU A 65 22.35 10.81 -13.78
N LEU A 66 23.17 9.81 -14.10
CA LEU A 66 22.86 8.39 -13.92
C LEU A 66 22.60 8.05 -12.44
N VAL A 67 23.46 8.54 -11.56
CA VAL A 67 23.36 8.34 -10.11
C VAL A 67 22.09 9.00 -9.57
N VAL A 68 21.83 10.26 -9.93
CA VAL A 68 20.63 10.99 -9.50
C VAL A 68 19.36 10.29 -9.97
N ASN A 69 19.28 9.90 -11.26
CA ASN A 69 18.11 9.23 -11.80
C ASN A 69 17.85 7.87 -11.13
N THR A 70 18.91 7.13 -10.80
CA THR A 70 18.82 5.87 -10.05
C THR A 70 18.24 6.08 -8.66
N PHE A 71 18.78 7.04 -7.90
CA PHE A 71 18.29 7.36 -6.57
C PHE A 71 16.84 7.86 -6.60
N THR A 72 16.48 8.68 -7.57
CA THR A 72 15.10 9.15 -7.76
C THR A 72 14.17 7.99 -8.07
N GLY A 73 14.54 7.09 -9.00
CA GLY A 73 13.73 5.92 -9.36
C GLY A 73 13.49 4.98 -8.17
N ILE A 74 14.56 4.62 -7.45
CA ILE A 74 14.47 3.77 -6.25
C ILE A 74 13.63 4.46 -5.17
N GLY A 75 13.86 5.75 -4.93
CA GLY A 75 13.12 6.54 -3.94
C GLY A 75 11.62 6.56 -4.23
N ILE A 76 11.23 6.78 -5.49
CA ILE A 76 9.84 6.75 -5.92
C ILE A 76 9.22 5.37 -5.67
N ILE A 77 9.89 4.28 -6.06
CA ILE A 77 9.37 2.92 -5.88
C ILE A 77 9.20 2.59 -4.38
N LEU A 78 10.20 2.90 -3.56
CA LEU A 78 10.15 2.68 -2.12
C LEU A 78 9.02 3.46 -1.46
N PHE A 79 8.92 4.76 -1.74
CA PHE A 79 7.88 5.61 -1.16
C PHE A 79 6.49 5.12 -1.54
N LEU A 80 6.31 4.80 -2.83
CA LEU A 80 5.05 4.34 -3.38
C LEU A 80 4.62 3.02 -2.72
N ILE A 81 5.53 2.06 -2.54
CA ILE A 81 5.21 0.76 -1.92
C ILE A 81 5.00 0.89 -0.41
N ILE A 82 5.83 1.68 0.29
CA ILE A 82 5.68 1.89 1.74
C ILE A 82 4.34 2.58 2.03
N CYS A 83 4.03 3.67 1.34
CA CYS A 83 2.78 4.39 1.55
C CYS A 83 1.56 3.53 1.18
N SER A 84 1.61 2.83 0.04
CA SER A 84 0.50 1.99 -0.40
C SER A 84 0.29 0.76 0.49
N SER A 85 1.35 0.21 1.09
CA SER A 85 1.25 -0.95 2.00
C SER A 85 0.80 -0.59 3.42
N LYS A 86 1.08 0.63 3.91
CA LYS A 86 0.62 1.09 5.24
C LYS A 86 -0.89 1.22 5.34
N ILE A 87 -1.55 1.56 4.23
CA ILE A 87 -3.01 1.76 4.19
C ILE A 87 -3.79 0.47 4.54
N PRO A 88 -3.61 -0.66 3.83
CA PRO A 88 -4.27 -1.91 4.20
C PRO A 88 -3.79 -2.43 5.55
N GLU A 89 -2.53 -2.20 5.94
CA GLU A 89 -2.00 -2.59 7.26
C GLU A 89 -2.75 -1.87 8.40
N ASN A 90 -3.02 -0.58 8.24
CA ASN A 90 -3.79 0.20 9.21
C ASN A 90 -5.27 -0.22 9.23
N MET A 91 -5.88 -0.51 8.08
CA MET A 91 -7.25 -1.06 8.04
C MET A 91 -7.34 -2.42 8.75
N LEU A 92 -6.33 -3.27 8.58
CA LEU A 92 -6.27 -4.57 9.23
C LEU A 92 -6.10 -4.44 10.75
N LYS A 93 -5.28 -3.50 11.23
CA LYS A 93 -5.18 -3.16 12.67
C LYS A 93 -6.50 -2.67 13.25
N ILE A 94 -7.27 -1.85 12.51
CA ILE A 94 -8.60 -1.41 12.93
C ILE A 94 -9.55 -2.61 13.05
N LYS A 95 -9.50 -3.53 12.07
CA LYS A 95 -10.29 -4.77 12.08
C LYS A 95 -9.93 -5.68 13.25
N GLU A 96 -8.64 -5.90 13.49
CA GLU A 96 -8.14 -6.72 14.60
C GLU A 96 -8.53 -6.11 15.96
N THR A 97 -8.37 -4.80 16.11
CA THR A 97 -8.80 -4.10 17.33
C THR A 97 -10.32 -4.20 17.52
N ALA A 98 -11.11 -4.11 16.45
CA ALA A 98 -12.55 -4.32 16.52
C ALA A 98 -12.90 -5.75 16.94
N SER A 99 -12.24 -6.77 16.37
CA SER A 99 -12.41 -8.19 16.71
C SER A 99 -12.09 -8.46 18.19
N LEU A 100 -10.95 -7.95 18.68
CA LEU A 100 -10.56 -8.07 20.10
C LEU A 100 -11.57 -7.40 21.05
N LEU A 101 -12.15 -6.27 20.65
CA LEU A 101 -13.21 -5.64 21.43
C LEU A 101 -14.49 -6.50 21.43
N ILE A 102 -14.87 -7.13 20.31
CA ILE A 102 -16.03 -8.03 20.25
C ILE A 102 -15.85 -9.17 21.25
N ASP A 103 -14.71 -9.87 21.20
CA ASP A 103 -14.43 -11.01 22.10
C ASP A 103 -14.49 -10.59 23.58
N LYS A 104 -13.89 -9.44 23.91
CA LYS A 104 -13.89 -8.92 25.28
C LYS A 104 -15.29 -8.51 25.75
N TYR A 105 -16.15 -8.02 24.86
CA TYR A 105 -17.52 -7.62 25.18
C TYR A 105 -18.50 -8.79 25.19
N GLN A 106 -18.30 -9.81 24.35
CA GLN A 106 -19.08 -11.06 24.37
C GLN A 106 -18.87 -11.82 25.68
N LEU A 107 -17.65 -11.81 26.23
CA LEU A 107 -17.36 -12.34 27.57
C LEU A 107 -18.00 -11.54 28.71
N ASN A 108 -18.33 -10.26 28.51
CA ASN A 108 -18.67 -9.36 29.61
C ASN A 108 -20.17 -9.16 29.85
N ILE A 109 -21.07 -9.08 28.85
CA ILE A 109 -22.53 -8.94 29.11
C ILE A 109 -23.37 -9.25 27.86
N MET A 110 -24.35 -10.15 28.04
CA MET A 110 -25.43 -10.56 27.12
C MET A 110 -26.43 -9.43 26.73
N ASN A 111 -26.15 -8.16 27.04
CA ASN A 111 -27.13 -7.05 26.99
C ASN A 111 -26.71 -5.83 26.12
N ARG A 112 -25.62 -5.92 25.33
CA ARG A 112 -25.13 -4.80 24.47
C ARG A 112 -25.26 -5.05 22.96
N GLY A 113 -26.38 -5.65 22.54
CA GLY A 113 -26.61 -6.08 21.15
C GLY A 113 -26.33 -5.03 20.05
N LYS A 114 -26.57 -3.74 20.31
CA LYS A 114 -26.31 -2.67 19.32
C LYS A 114 -24.82 -2.36 19.13
N ALA A 115 -24.03 -2.34 20.20
CA ALA A 115 -22.59 -2.05 20.11
C ALA A 115 -21.82 -3.20 19.47
N ILE A 116 -22.20 -4.44 19.80
CA ILE A 116 -21.64 -5.66 19.21
C ILE A 116 -21.98 -5.74 17.71
N SER A 117 -23.20 -5.38 17.31
CA SER A 117 -23.61 -5.37 15.90
C SER A 117 -22.82 -4.36 15.04
N VAL A 118 -22.47 -3.19 15.59
CA VAL A 118 -21.65 -2.18 14.88
C VAL A 118 -20.21 -2.68 14.67
N LEU A 119 -19.63 -3.31 15.70
CA LEU A 119 -18.29 -3.87 15.62
C LEU A 119 -18.22 -5.09 14.69
N ASP A 120 -19.22 -5.99 14.74
CA ASP A 120 -19.32 -7.15 13.83
C ASP A 120 -19.42 -6.70 12.35
N ARG A 121 -20.14 -5.59 12.09
CA ARG A 121 -20.16 -4.97 10.75
C ARG A 121 -18.82 -4.34 10.34
N LEU A 122 -18.01 -3.89 11.29
CA LEU A 122 -16.66 -3.36 11.05
C LEU A 122 -15.66 -4.50 10.77
N GLU A 123 -15.77 -5.61 11.51
CA GLU A 123 -14.93 -6.79 11.32
C GLU A 123 -15.19 -7.49 9.98
N LYS A 124 -16.47 -7.62 9.59
CA LYS A 124 -16.87 -8.26 8.33
C LYS A 124 -16.54 -7.45 7.08
N LYS A 125 -16.05 -6.20 7.22
CA LYS A 125 -15.65 -5.39 6.07
C LYS A 125 -14.32 -5.86 5.48
N ASN A 126 -14.25 -5.81 4.15
CA ASN A 126 -13.08 -6.19 3.38
C ASN A 126 -12.00 -5.11 3.47
N VAL A 127 -10.74 -5.55 3.65
CA VAL A 127 -9.57 -4.66 3.61
C VAL A 127 -9.38 -4.17 2.18
N ILE A 128 -9.26 -2.87 2.00
CA ILE A 128 -9.00 -2.27 0.69
C ILE A 128 -7.49 -2.21 0.48
N TYR A 129 -7.01 -3.01 -0.47
CA TYR A 129 -5.65 -2.90 -0.98
C TYR A 129 -5.60 -1.87 -2.11
N LEU A 130 -4.61 -0.96 -2.08
CA LEU A 130 -4.27 -0.21 -3.28
C LEU A 130 -3.68 -1.17 -4.30
N SER A 131 -4.23 -1.13 -5.50
CA SER A 131 -3.82 -1.95 -6.63
C SER A 131 -3.58 -1.03 -7.81
N ALA A 132 -2.47 -1.19 -8.49
CA ALA A 132 -2.17 -0.51 -9.74
C ALA A 132 -2.91 -1.22 -10.87
N CYS A 133 -3.83 -0.50 -11.51
CA CYS A 133 -4.67 -0.96 -12.61
C CYS A 133 -5.46 -2.27 -12.34
N GLY A 134 -5.59 -2.69 -11.07
CA GLY A 134 -6.16 -4.00 -10.72
C GLY A 134 -5.26 -5.20 -11.07
N MET A 135 -4.07 -4.97 -11.61
CA MET A 135 -3.09 -6.01 -11.98
C MET A 135 -2.05 -6.24 -10.88
N ILE A 136 -1.67 -5.19 -10.15
CA ILE A 136 -0.54 -5.23 -9.23
C ILE A 136 -0.98 -4.70 -7.86
N ASP A 137 -1.15 -5.59 -6.89
CA ASP A 137 -1.40 -5.20 -5.50
C ASP A 137 -0.11 -4.68 -4.85
N PHE A 138 -0.15 -3.45 -4.32
CA PHE A 138 0.99 -2.84 -3.64
C PHE A 138 1.30 -3.50 -2.30
N LYS A 139 1.95 -4.66 -2.38
CA LYS A 139 2.48 -5.42 -1.25
C LYS A 139 3.98 -5.20 -1.16
N LYS A 140 4.53 -5.40 0.04
CA LYS A 140 5.99 -5.37 0.28
C LYS A 140 6.72 -6.40 -0.61
N SER A 141 6.05 -7.48 -1.02
CA SER A 141 6.58 -8.47 -1.96
C SER A 141 6.91 -7.89 -3.34
N LEU A 142 6.25 -6.82 -3.78
CA LEU A 142 6.57 -6.18 -5.07
C LEU A 142 7.98 -5.60 -5.10
N LEU A 143 8.51 -5.11 -3.97
CA LEU A 143 9.90 -4.64 -3.91
C LEU A 143 10.86 -5.77 -4.24
N LEU A 144 10.60 -6.96 -3.69
CA LEU A 144 11.43 -8.13 -3.92
C LEU A 144 11.31 -8.60 -5.37
N THR A 145 10.12 -8.58 -5.95
CA THR A 145 9.91 -8.91 -7.37
C THR A 145 10.60 -7.89 -8.29
N ALA A 146 10.48 -6.59 -8.01
CA ALA A 146 11.13 -5.54 -8.79
C ALA A 146 12.66 -5.68 -8.73
N PHE A 147 13.21 -5.86 -7.52
CA PHE A 147 14.64 -6.10 -7.32
C PHE A 147 15.12 -7.38 -8.03
N GLY A 148 14.39 -8.48 -7.87
CA GLY A 148 14.69 -9.75 -8.53
C GLY A 148 14.68 -9.62 -10.05
N SER A 149 13.69 -8.90 -10.60
CA SER A 149 13.65 -8.64 -12.05
C SER A 149 14.87 -7.84 -12.51
N LEU A 150 15.18 -6.72 -11.87
CA LEU A 150 16.33 -5.89 -12.21
C LEU A 150 17.64 -6.68 -12.13
N PHE A 151 17.79 -7.53 -11.13
CA PHE A 151 18.96 -8.38 -10.97
C PHE A 151 19.05 -9.46 -12.07
N THR A 152 17.97 -10.19 -12.33
CA THR A 152 17.93 -11.25 -13.35
C THR A 152 18.18 -10.69 -14.74
N TYR A 153 17.48 -9.63 -15.12
CA TYR A 153 17.66 -9.01 -16.42
C TYR A 153 19.00 -8.26 -16.53
N GLY A 154 19.51 -7.69 -15.44
CA GLY A 154 20.86 -7.13 -15.40
C GLY A 154 21.94 -8.16 -15.67
N LEU A 155 21.87 -9.33 -15.02
CA LEU A 155 22.75 -10.46 -15.30
C LEU A 155 22.61 -10.97 -16.73
N LEU A 156 21.40 -10.99 -17.26
CA LEU A 156 21.16 -11.45 -18.63
C LEU A 156 21.79 -10.51 -19.66
N ILE A 157 21.69 -9.19 -19.45
CA ILE A 157 22.36 -8.19 -20.29
C ILE A 157 23.88 -8.32 -20.18
N LEU A 158 24.41 -8.51 -18.97
CA LEU A 158 25.83 -8.74 -18.72
C LEU A 158 26.38 -9.98 -19.44
N ASN A 159 25.60 -11.06 -19.51
CA ASN A 159 26.02 -12.29 -20.17
C ASN A 159 25.87 -12.26 -21.70
N LEU A 160 25.06 -11.33 -22.23
CA LEU A 160 24.82 -11.17 -23.67
C LEU A 160 25.72 -10.11 -24.32
N ASN A 161 26.43 -9.31 -23.52
CA ASN A 161 27.33 -8.25 -23.94
C ASN A 161 28.78 -8.67 -23.74
#